data_AF-A0A1S2MNS1-F1
#
_entry.id   AF-A0A1S2MNS1-F1
#
_cell.length_a   1.000
_cell.length_b   1.000
_cell.length_c   1.000
_cell.angle_alpha   90.00
_cell.angle_beta   90.00
_cell.angle_gamma   90.00
#
_symmetry.space_group_name_H-M   'P 1'
#
loop_
_entity.id
_entity.type
_entity.pdbx_description
1 polymer ?
#
loop_
_entity_poly.entity_id
_entity_poly.type
_entity_poly.pdbx_seq_one_letter_code
_entity_poly.pdbx_strand_id
1 'polypeptide(L)'
;MSTTALALTGLLLLFPIIVSYKEKLHIIKDLLVATIRAVVQLVILGYLLHFIFNVNQKWILLLFVLVIIINASWNTIGRASPVMHHVFWISFIAIFIGVALPLTGVILTGAIQFKPNELIPVAGMLGSNGMIAINLAYQNLDREFVKEMSQIEAKLALGANPKISSKATIRDSVKTAIVPTIDSVKTYGIVSIPGMMTGLIIGGVAPLDAVKFQLMVVFIHTTATIMSALIATYLSYKQFFNERHQLIGRELLKEKKL
;
A
#
# COMPACT_ATOMS: atom_id res chain seq x y z
N MET A 1 19.36 -7.33 22.13
CA MET A 1 19.70 -8.47 21.23
C MET A 1 21.15 -8.35 20.81
N SER A 2 21.90 -9.45 20.75
CA SER A 2 23.25 -9.43 20.19
C SER A 2 23.19 -9.25 18.67
N THR A 3 24.11 -8.47 18.11
CA THR A 3 24.31 -8.33 16.66
C THR A 3 24.63 -9.67 15.99
N THR A 4 25.29 -10.59 16.71
CA THR A 4 25.58 -11.95 16.23
C THR A 4 24.31 -12.77 16.03
N ALA A 5 23.35 -12.69 16.96
CA ALA A 5 22.08 -13.38 16.83
C ALA A 5 21.29 -12.87 15.61
N LEU A 6 21.27 -11.55 15.40
CA LEU A 6 20.63 -10.95 14.23
C LEU A 6 21.26 -11.45 12.91
N ALA A 7 22.59 -11.49 12.82
CA ALA A 7 23.29 -11.98 11.64
C ALA A 7 23.00 -13.46 11.38
N LEU A 8 23.01 -14.29 12.42
CA LEU A 8 22.67 -15.72 12.33
C LEU A 8 21.23 -15.94 11.89
N THR A 9 20.26 -15.17 12.40
CA THR A 9 18.87 -15.23 11.93
C THR A 9 18.74 -14.82 10.46
N GLY A 10 19.55 -13.87 10.00
CA GLY A 10 19.61 -13.48 8.58
C GLY A 10 19.99 -14.64 7.65
N LEU A 11 20.78 -15.62 8.11
CA LEU A 11 21.13 -16.81 7.34
C LEU A 11 19.92 -17.69 7.01
N LEU A 12 18.80 -17.55 7.73
CA LEU A 12 17.56 -18.28 7.40
C LEU A 12 17.02 -17.90 6.01
N LEU A 13 17.41 -16.75 5.45
CA LEU A 13 17.07 -16.38 4.08
C LEU A 13 17.76 -17.26 3.02
N LEU A 14 18.79 -18.03 3.39
CA LEU A 14 19.45 -18.96 2.47
C LEU A 14 18.52 -20.09 2.03
N PHE A 15 17.59 -20.54 2.88
CA PHE A 15 16.64 -21.60 2.55
C PHE A 15 15.75 -21.26 1.35
N PRO A 16 14.99 -20.14 1.34
CA PRO A 16 14.19 -19.76 0.18
C PRO A 16 15.05 -19.43 -1.06
N ILE A 17 16.29 -18.95 -0.88
CA ILE A 17 17.23 -18.73 -2.01
C ILE A 17 17.62 -20.06 -2.65
N ILE A 18 17.95 -21.09 -1.86
CA ILE A 18 18.31 -22.42 -2.36
C ILE A 18 17.11 -23.04 -3.09
N VAL A 19 15.91 -22.97 -2.52
CA VAL A 19 14.69 -23.46 -3.17
C VAL A 19 14.42 -22.70 -4.46
N SER A 20 14.52 -21.37 -4.46
CA SER A 20 14.37 -20.55 -5.67
C SER A 20 15.37 -20.90 -6.76
N TYR A 21 16.60 -21.26 -6.39
CA TYR A 21 17.63 -21.66 -7.35
C TYR A 21 17.29 -23.02 -7.98
N LYS A 22 16.89 -23.99 -7.16
CA LYS A 22 16.49 -25.33 -7.62
C LYS A 22 15.26 -25.29 -8.51
N GLU A 23 14.23 -24.57 -8.09
CA GLU A 23 12.95 -24.44 -8.80
C GLU A 23 12.96 -23.37 -9.90
N LYS A 24 14.11 -22.72 -10.16
CA LYS A 24 14.27 -21.68 -11.19
C LYS A 24 13.20 -20.57 -11.09
N LEU A 25 12.90 -20.13 -9.87
CA LEU A 25 11.89 -19.08 -9.63
C LEU A 25 12.39 -17.67 -10.01
N HIS A 26 13.68 -17.50 -10.31
CA HIS A 26 14.32 -16.23 -10.68
C HIS A 26 14.14 -15.07 -9.66
N ILE A 27 13.72 -15.35 -8.42
CA ILE A 27 13.48 -14.33 -7.37
C ILE A 27 14.75 -13.96 -6.57
N ILE A 28 15.88 -14.62 -6.81
CA ILE A 28 17.11 -14.45 -5.99
C ILE A 28 17.60 -13.01 -5.99
N LYS A 29 17.68 -12.38 -7.18
CA LYS A 29 18.17 -11.00 -7.31
C LYS A 29 17.24 -10.02 -6.59
N ASP A 30 15.93 -10.15 -6.80
CA ASP A 30 14.92 -9.29 -6.18
C ASP A 30 14.92 -9.43 -4.66
N LEU A 31 15.02 -10.65 -4.14
CA LEU A 31 15.07 -10.91 -2.70
C LEU A 31 16.33 -10.31 -2.07
N LEU A 32 17.51 -10.55 -2.65
CA LEU A 32 18.78 -10.01 -2.11
C LEU A 32 18.81 -8.49 -2.14
N VAL A 33 18.40 -7.86 -3.25
CA VAL A 33 18.34 -6.40 -3.37
C VAL A 33 17.34 -5.83 -2.36
N ALA A 34 16.16 -6.44 -2.20
CA ALA A 34 15.16 -6.01 -1.23
C ALA A 34 15.68 -6.13 0.22
N THR A 35 16.33 -7.23 0.58
CA THR A 35 16.87 -7.44 1.93
C THR A 35 17.99 -6.44 2.25
N ILE A 36 18.96 -6.27 1.36
CA ILE A 36 20.07 -5.31 1.57
C ILE A 36 19.52 -3.89 1.69
N ARG A 37 18.62 -3.51 0.80
CA ARG A 37 17.95 -2.21 0.85
C ARG A 37 17.19 -2.02 2.17
N ALA A 38 16.46 -3.03 2.63
CA ALA A 38 15.72 -2.96 3.90
C ALA A 38 16.66 -2.78 5.10
N VAL A 39 17.78 -3.50 5.16
CA VAL A 39 18.78 -3.33 6.22
C VAL A 39 19.32 -1.91 6.23
N VAL A 40 19.77 -1.41 5.09
CA VAL A 40 20.30 -0.03 4.97
C VAL A 40 19.24 1.00 5.37
N GLN A 41 18.01 0.86 4.88
CA GLN A 41 16.91 1.78 5.19
C GLN A 41 16.52 1.75 6.66
N LEU A 42 16.45 0.58 7.30
CA LEU A 42 16.12 0.44 8.71
C LEU A 42 17.22 1.00 9.62
N VAL A 43 18.49 0.79 9.27
CA VAL A 43 19.62 1.38 10.00
C VAL A 43 19.57 2.91 9.91
N ILE A 44 19.42 3.46 8.69
CA ILE A 44 19.27 4.90 8.49
C ILE A 44 18.09 5.42 9.31
N LEU A 45 16.92 4.79 9.19
CA LEU A 45 15.71 5.19 9.91
C LEU A 45 15.92 5.15 11.43
N GLY A 46 16.62 4.15 11.96
CA GLY A 46 16.94 4.06 13.39
C GLY A 46 17.74 5.27 13.89
N TYR A 47 18.81 5.65 13.18
CA TYR A 47 19.59 6.85 13.49
C TYR A 47 18.78 8.13 13.31
N LEU A 48 17.95 8.18 12.26
CA LEU A 48 17.13 9.34 11.93
C LEU A 48 16.07 9.59 13.02
N LEU A 49 15.39 8.53 13.48
CA LEU A 49 14.43 8.62 14.58
C LEU A 49 15.09 9.08 15.88
N HIS A 50 16.30 8.62 16.19
CA HIS A 50 17.06 9.11 17.35
C HIS A 50 17.29 10.63 17.31
N PHE A 51 17.56 11.19 16.12
CA PHE A 51 17.69 12.64 15.96
C PHE A 51 16.34 13.36 16.04
N ILE A 52 15.32 12.88 15.32
CA ILE A 52 13.99 13.52 15.28
C ILE A 52 13.34 13.55 16.65
N PHE A 53 13.51 12.51 17.47
CA PHE A 53 12.89 12.45 18.80
C PHE A 53 13.34 13.60 19.70
N ASN A 54 14.52 14.18 19.44
CA ASN A 54 15.03 15.36 20.15
C ASN A 54 14.54 16.68 19.56
N VAL A 55 13.89 16.67 18.39
CA VAL A 55 13.44 17.88 17.69
C VAL A 55 11.94 18.08 17.92
N ASN A 56 11.59 19.10 18.70
CA ASN A 56 10.20 19.42 19.05
C ASN A 56 9.44 20.28 18.01
N GLN A 57 9.86 20.24 16.74
CA GLN A 57 9.29 21.08 15.68
C GLN A 57 8.25 20.31 14.86
N LYS A 58 6.98 20.71 14.98
CA LYS A 58 5.83 20.05 14.29
C LYS A 58 5.97 20.00 12.77
N TRP A 59 6.60 21.01 12.16
CA TRP A 59 6.76 21.06 10.71
C TRP A 59 7.69 19.97 10.17
N ILE A 60 8.68 19.55 10.95
CA ILE A 60 9.60 18.47 10.57
C ILE A 60 8.87 17.13 10.54
N LEU A 61 7.93 16.92 11.46
CA LEU A 61 7.07 15.74 11.45
C LEU A 61 6.21 15.66 10.18
N LEU A 62 5.59 16.78 9.79
CA LEU A 62 4.82 16.85 8.55
C LEU A 62 5.69 16.60 7.33
N LEU A 63 6.92 17.13 7.30
CA LEU A 63 7.88 16.85 6.24
C LEU A 63 8.20 15.35 6.15
N PHE A 64 8.38 14.67 7.28
CA PHE A 64 8.60 13.23 7.32
C PHE A 64 7.43 12.43 6.76
N VAL A 65 6.21 12.78 7.17
CA VAL A 65 4.98 12.17 6.63
C VAL A 65 4.89 12.41 5.12
N LEU A 66 5.24 13.61 4.65
CA LEU A 66 5.24 13.92 3.22
C LEU A 66 6.27 13.10 2.44
N VAL A 67 7.49 12.93 2.97
CA VAL A 67 8.53 12.08 2.35
C VAL A 67 8.05 10.62 2.24
N ILE A 68 7.39 10.10 3.26
CA ILE A 68 6.77 8.77 3.24
C ILE A 68 5.76 8.68 2.09
N ILE A 69 4.84 9.64 2.00
CA ILE A 69 3.80 9.65 0.97
C ILE A 69 4.42 9.73 -0.43
N ILE A 70 5.40 10.62 -0.65
CA ILE A 70 6.10 10.75 -1.93
C ILE A 70 6.78 9.43 -2.32
N ASN A 71 7.50 8.79 -1.39
CA ASN A 71 8.18 7.53 -1.66
C ASN A 71 7.19 6.40 -2.00
N ALA A 72 6.11 6.33 -1.23
CA ALA A 72 5.04 5.36 -1.44
C ALA A 72 4.38 5.55 -2.83
N SER A 73 4.07 6.79 -3.22
CA SER A 73 3.51 7.11 -4.54
C SER A 73 4.48 6.89 -5.69
N TRP A 74 5.78 7.07 -5.47
CA TRP A 74 6.78 6.77 -6.49
C TRP A 74 6.87 5.27 -6.77
N ASN A 75 6.72 4.44 -5.72
CA ASN A 75 6.81 3.00 -5.85
C ASN A 75 5.65 2.39 -6.66
N THR A 76 4.51 3.06 -6.76
CA THR A 76 3.36 2.56 -7.51
C THR A 76 3.53 2.64 -9.03
N ILE A 77 4.43 3.50 -9.52
CA ILE A 77 4.66 3.72 -10.96
C ILE A 77 5.00 2.41 -11.66
N GLY A 78 5.87 1.58 -11.07
CA GLY A 78 6.27 0.29 -11.65
C GLY A 78 5.19 -0.79 -11.63
N ARG A 79 4.02 -0.53 -11.05
CA ARG A 79 2.89 -1.47 -10.97
C ARG A 79 1.68 -1.03 -11.78
N ALA A 80 1.70 0.19 -12.33
CA ALA A 80 0.63 0.71 -13.15
C ALA A 80 0.65 0.14 -14.57
N SER A 81 -0.51 0.15 -15.23
CA SER A 81 -0.62 -0.22 -16.63
C SER A 81 0.08 0.81 -17.52
N PRO A 82 0.67 0.42 -18.66
CA PRO A 82 1.25 1.34 -19.64
C PRO A 82 0.29 2.41 -20.14
N VAL A 83 -1.03 2.13 -20.17
CA VAL A 83 -2.06 3.12 -20.56
C VAL A 83 -2.30 4.20 -19.52
N MET A 84 -1.76 4.03 -18.31
CA MET A 84 -1.93 4.98 -17.21
C MET A 84 -0.79 6.01 -17.23
N HIS A 85 -1.18 7.26 -17.41
CA HIS A 85 -0.35 8.45 -17.30
C HIS A 85 -0.53 9.14 -15.94
N HIS A 86 0.44 9.97 -15.57
CA HIS A 86 0.43 10.74 -14.32
C HIS A 86 0.23 9.88 -13.05
N VAL A 87 0.68 8.62 -13.08
CA VAL A 87 0.51 7.63 -12.01
C VAL A 87 1.00 8.15 -10.66
N PHE A 88 2.14 8.85 -10.66
CA PHE A 88 2.69 9.47 -9.45
C PHE A 88 1.68 10.41 -8.77
N TRP A 89 1.10 11.36 -9.52
CA TRP A 89 0.18 12.35 -8.96
C TRP A 89 -1.13 11.73 -8.51
N ILE A 90 -1.65 10.75 -9.26
CA ILE A 90 -2.85 10.01 -8.88
C ILE A 90 -2.61 9.25 -7.56
N SER A 91 -1.48 8.55 -7.48
CA SER A 91 -1.09 7.80 -6.27
C SER A 91 -0.80 8.74 -5.11
N PHE A 92 -0.20 9.90 -5.36
CA PHE A 92 0.08 10.92 -4.36
C PHE A 92 -1.21 11.46 -3.75
N ILE A 93 -2.18 11.87 -4.58
CA ILE A 93 -3.48 12.35 -4.09
C ILE A 93 -4.21 11.25 -3.33
N ALA A 94 -4.22 10.03 -3.86
CA ALA A 94 -4.89 8.90 -3.24
C ALA A 94 -4.29 8.54 -1.87
N ILE A 95 -2.97 8.40 -1.77
CA ILE A 95 -2.28 8.10 -0.50
C ILE A 95 -2.37 9.30 0.44
N PHE A 96 -2.19 10.53 -0.05
CA PHE A 96 -2.29 11.73 0.78
C PHE A 96 -3.65 11.83 1.46
N ILE A 97 -4.75 11.70 0.70
CA ILE A 97 -6.10 11.71 1.28
C ILE A 97 -6.31 10.49 2.17
N GLY A 98 -5.86 9.30 1.73
CA GLY A 98 -5.95 8.06 2.49
C GLY A 98 -5.24 8.13 3.84
N VAL A 99 -4.09 8.78 3.94
CA VAL A 99 -3.36 8.97 5.20
C VAL A 99 -3.95 10.13 6.00
N ALA A 100 -4.11 11.30 5.37
CA ALA A 100 -4.46 12.54 6.06
C ALA A 100 -5.84 12.48 6.72
N LEU A 101 -6.84 11.88 6.06
CA LEU A 101 -8.21 11.83 6.57
C LEU A 101 -8.32 11.05 7.90
N PRO A 102 -7.97 9.75 7.98
CA PRO A 102 -8.08 9.00 9.23
C PRO A 102 -7.06 9.44 10.28
N LEU A 103 -5.85 9.86 9.87
CA LEU A 103 -4.83 10.33 10.81
C LEU A 103 -5.26 11.62 11.50
N THR A 104 -5.76 12.60 10.74
CA THR A 104 -6.30 13.84 11.32
C THR A 104 -7.50 13.54 12.21
N GLY A 105 -8.40 12.65 11.77
CA GLY A 105 -9.55 12.24 12.57
C GLY A 105 -9.16 11.73 13.97
N VAL A 106 -8.14 10.88 14.07
CA VAL A 106 -7.67 10.34 15.35
C VAL A 106 -6.81 11.32 16.15
N ILE A 107 -6.08 12.21 15.50
CA ILE A 107 -5.37 13.29 16.21
C ILE A 107 -6.39 14.22 16.90
N LEU A 108 -7.51 14.51 16.24
CA LEU A 108 -8.56 15.36 16.81
C LEU A 108 -9.26 14.74 18.02
N THR A 109 -9.32 13.40 18.11
CA THR A 109 -9.84 12.74 19.32
C THR A 109 -8.84 12.72 20.48
N GLY A 110 -7.59 13.11 20.24
CA GLY A 110 -6.51 13.05 21.22
C GLY A 110 -5.94 11.65 21.46
N ALA A 111 -6.40 10.64 20.72
CA ALA A 111 -5.94 9.26 20.90
C ALA A 111 -4.56 8.99 20.28
N ILE A 112 -4.15 9.79 19.29
CA ILE A 112 -2.75 9.89 18.82
C ILE A 112 -2.26 11.31 19.08
N GLN A 113 -1.12 11.41 19.75
CA GLN A 113 -0.47 12.68 19.99
C GLN A 113 0.40 13.07 18.80
N PHE A 114 0.55 14.37 18.57
CA PHE A 114 1.43 14.90 17.53
C PHE A 114 2.90 14.80 17.94
N LYS A 115 3.36 13.58 18.20
CA LYS A 115 4.71 13.22 18.65
C LYS A 115 5.40 12.33 17.63
N PRO A 116 6.72 12.43 17.48
CA PRO A 116 7.47 11.64 16.50
C PRO A 116 7.28 10.12 16.60
N ASN A 117 7.24 9.60 17.83
CA ASN A 117 7.16 8.16 18.11
C ASN A 117 5.79 7.53 17.80
N GLU A 118 4.74 8.33 17.69
CA GLU A 118 3.40 7.87 17.33
C GLU A 118 3.08 8.20 15.86
N LEU A 119 3.31 9.45 15.45
CA LEU A 119 2.90 9.93 14.13
C LEU A 119 3.66 9.27 12.99
N ILE A 120 4.99 9.14 13.09
CA ILE A 120 5.82 8.63 12.00
C ILE A 120 5.52 7.14 11.73
N PRO A 121 5.49 6.25 12.74
CA PRO A 121 5.15 4.84 12.50
C PRO A 121 3.74 4.65 11.95
N VAL A 122 2.75 5.38 12.47
CA VAL A 122 1.36 5.28 12.01
C VAL A 122 1.23 5.77 10.57
N ALA A 123 1.79 6.94 10.24
CA ALA A 123 1.78 7.45 8.87
C ALA A 123 2.53 6.53 7.90
N GLY A 124 3.68 5.99 8.31
CA GLY A 124 4.46 5.00 7.55
C GLY A 124 3.64 3.77 7.21
N MET A 125 2.94 3.21 8.20
CA MET A 125 2.09 2.04 8.02
C MET A 125 0.88 2.34 7.13
N LEU A 126 0.18 3.47 7.33
CA LEU A 126 -0.95 3.87 6.49
C LEU A 126 -0.51 4.09 5.04
N GLY A 127 0.61 4.78 4.81
CA GLY A 127 1.18 5.03 3.49
C GLY A 127 1.60 3.75 2.77
N SER A 128 2.32 2.85 3.47
CA SER A 128 2.77 1.57 2.90
C SER A 128 1.60 0.67 2.49
N ASN A 129 0.56 0.59 3.32
CA ASN A 129 -0.60 -0.24 3.00
C ASN A 129 -1.48 0.39 1.92
N GLY A 130 -1.64 1.71 1.91
CA GLY A 130 -2.27 2.44 0.82
C GLY A 130 -1.57 2.16 -0.51
N MET A 131 -0.23 2.21 -0.54
CA MET A 131 0.58 1.84 -1.71
C MET A 131 0.34 0.39 -2.18
N ILE A 132 0.33 -0.58 -1.26
CA ILE A 132 0.06 -1.99 -1.60
C ILE A 132 -1.33 -2.14 -2.23
N ALA A 133 -2.36 -1.52 -1.65
CA ALA A 133 -3.71 -1.60 -2.18
C ALA A 133 -3.85 -0.89 -3.54
N ILE A 134 -3.17 0.24 -3.74
CA ILE A 134 -3.12 0.92 -5.05
C ILE A 134 -2.44 0.03 -6.10
N ASN A 135 -1.31 -0.60 -5.76
CA ASN A 135 -0.62 -1.52 -6.67
C ASN A 135 -1.51 -2.67 -7.11
N LEU A 136 -2.23 -3.28 -6.17
CA LEU A 136 -3.21 -4.32 -6.47
C LEU A 136 -4.36 -3.76 -7.32
N ALA A 137 -4.87 -2.57 -7.01
CA ALA A 137 -5.94 -1.95 -7.78
C ALA A 137 -5.51 -1.70 -9.24
N TYR A 138 -4.31 -1.18 -9.48
CA TYR A 138 -3.78 -0.93 -10.82
C TYR A 138 -3.60 -2.21 -11.64
N GLN A 139 -2.98 -3.23 -11.04
CA GLN A 139 -2.78 -4.52 -11.71
C GLN A 139 -4.12 -5.22 -12.02
N ASN A 140 -5.09 -5.11 -11.11
CA ASN A 140 -6.42 -5.69 -11.35
C ASN A 140 -7.23 -4.89 -12.36
N LEU A 141 -7.16 -3.56 -12.36
CA LEU A 141 -7.80 -2.72 -13.37
C LEU A 141 -7.36 -3.14 -14.76
N ASP A 142 -6.06 -3.20 -15.01
CA ASP A 142 -5.50 -3.64 -16.29
C ASP A 142 -6.06 -5.01 -16.71
N ARG A 143 -6.00 -5.98 -15.81
CA ARG A 143 -6.48 -7.33 -16.06
C ARG A 143 -7.98 -7.38 -16.35
N GLU A 144 -8.81 -6.71 -15.56
CA GLU A 144 -10.26 -6.74 -15.71
C GLU A 144 -10.71 -5.94 -16.96
N PHE A 145 -10.04 -4.86 -17.33
CA PHE A 145 -10.33 -4.13 -18.58
C PHE A 145 -10.00 -4.98 -19.81
N VAL A 146 -8.91 -5.74 -19.79
CA VAL A 146 -8.57 -6.69 -20.85
C VAL A 146 -9.57 -7.85 -20.90
N LYS A 147 -9.95 -8.39 -19.74
CA LYS A 147 -10.88 -9.52 -19.63
C LYS A 147 -12.30 -9.17 -20.08
N GLU A 148 -12.81 -8.01 -19.66
CA GLU A 148 -14.19 -7.57 -19.93
C GLU A 148 -14.31 -6.71 -21.20
N MET A 149 -13.25 -6.63 -22.01
CA MET A 149 -13.13 -5.76 -23.19
C MET A 149 -14.37 -5.84 -24.09
N SER A 150 -14.75 -7.04 -24.53
CA SER A 150 -15.90 -7.25 -25.43
C SER A 150 -17.23 -6.78 -24.82
N GLN A 151 -17.42 -6.95 -23.51
CA GLN A 151 -18.63 -6.50 -22.83
C GLN A 151 -18.66 -4.97 -22.67
N ILE A 152 -17.51 -4.36 -22.40
CA ILE A 152 -17.38 -2.90 -22.31
C ILE A 152 -17.69 -2.27 -23.68
N GLU A 153 -17.10 -2.81 -24.76
CA GLU A 153 -17.34 -2.33 -26.12
C GLU A 153 -18.80 -2.50 -26.56
N ALA A 154 -19.43 -3.63 -26.24
CA ALA A 154 -20.85 -3.82 -26.51
C ALA A 154 -21.73 -2.78 -25.80
N LYS A 155 -21.44 -2.46 -24.53
CA LYS A 155 -22.16 -1.41 -23.78
C LYS A 155 -21.94 -0.02 -24.41
N LEU A 156 -20.71 0.30 -24.80
CA LEU A 156 -20.40 1.56 -25.48
C LEU A 156 -21.13 1.69 -26.83
N ALA A 157 -21.20 0.61 -27.61
CA ALA A 157 -21.91 0.56 -28.89
C ALA A 157 -23.42 0.77 -28.73
N LEU A 158 -23.99 0.37 -27.59
CA LEU A 158 -25.38 0.63 -27.20
C LEU A 158 -25.59 2.03 -26.58
N GLY A 159 -24.57 2.90 -26.57
CA GLY A 159 -24.66 4.27 -26.09
C GLY A 159 -24.37 4.46 -24.60
N ALA A 160 -23.88 3.44 -23.89
CA ALA A 160 -23.45 3.62 -22.50
C ALA A 160 -22.18 4.50 -22.44
N ASN A 161 -22.07 5.34 -21.41
CA ASN A 161 -20.85 6.11 -21.17
C ASN A 161 -19.76 5.26 -20.45
N PRO A 162 -18.49 5.71 -20.43
CA PRO A 162 -17.39 4.98 -19.78
C PRO A 162 -17.64 4.56 -18.34
N LYS A 163 -18.35 5.41 -17.56
CA LYS A 163 -18.67 5.13 -16.15
C LYS A 163 -19.62 3.94 -16.00
N ILE A 164 -20.64 3.85 -16.85
CA ILE A 164 -21.61 2.76 -16.83
C ILE A 164 -20.99 1.48 -17.42
N SER A 165 -20.27 1.59 -18.53
CA SER A 165 -19.69 0.44 -19.22
C SER A 165 -18.64 -0.29 -18.38
N SER A 166 -17.82 0.45 -17.60
CA SER A 166 -16.76 -0.09 -16.74
C SER A 166 -17.14 -0.31 -15.27
N LYS A 167 -18.41 -0.08 -14.86
CA LYS A 167 -18.82 -0.13 -13.45
C LYS A 167 -18.46 -1.46 -12.75
N ALA A 168 -18.66 -2.59 -13.43
CA ALA A 168 -18.34 -3.91 -12.89
C ALA A 168 -16.82 -4.10 -12.74
N THR A 169 -16.07 -3.76 -13.78
CA THR A 169 -14.60 -3.78 -13.84
C THR A 169 -13.97 -2.98 -12.69
N ILE A 170 -14.44 -1.74 -12.48
CA ILE A 170 -13.99 -0.87 -11.37
C ILE A 170 -14.30 -1.51 -10.02
N ARG A 171 -15.54 -1.98 -9.82
CA ARG A 171 -15.98 -2.60 -8.56
C ARG A 171 -15.12 -3.82 -8.21
N ASP A 172 -14.88 -4.68 -9.19
CA ASP A 172 -14.18 -5.94 -8.97
C ASP A 172 -12.68 -5.67 -8.74
N SER A 173 -12.10 -4.68 -9.43
CA SER A 173 -10.72 -4.22 -9.17
C SER A 173 -10.53 -3.67 -7.76
N VAL A 174 -11.46 -2.83 -7.29
CA VAL A 174 -11.45 -2.31 -5.90
C VAL A 174 -11.59 -3.45 -4.90
N LYS A 175 -12.53 -4.38 -5.14
CA LYS A 175 -12.72 -5.54 -4.26
C LYS A 175 -11.41 -6.32 -4.12
N THR A 176 -10.78 -6.70 -5.22
CA THR A 176 -9.52 -7.45 -5.18
C THR A 176 -8.42 -6.70 -4.45
N ALA A 177 -8.34 -5.37 -4.62
CA ALA A 177 -7.36 -4.55 -3.92
C ALA A 177 -7.49 -4.56 -2.39
N ILE A 178 -8.73 -4.69 -1.87
CA ILE A 178 -9.00 -4.61 -0.42
C ILE A 178 -9.16 -5.98 0.25
N VAL A 179 -9.20 -7.08 -0.51
CA VAL A 179 -9.28 -8.45 0.04
C VAL A 179 -8.21 -8.71 1.11
N PRO A 180 -6.91 -8.43 0.88
CA PRO A 180 -5.88 -8.72 1.89
C PRO A 180 -6.08 -7.97 3.21
N THR A 181 -6.60 -6.74 3.14
CA THR A 181 -6.93 -5.92 4.32
C THR A 181 -8.08 -6.56 5.10
N ILE A 182 -9.15 -6.93 4.41
CA ILE A 182 -10.32 -7.58 5.03
C ILE A 182 -9.91 -8.91 5.67
N ASP A 183 -9.12 -9.72 4.98
CA ASP A 183 -8.69 -11.02 5.48
C ASP A 183 -7.75 -10.88 6.68
N SER A 184 -6.87 -9.88 6.68
CA SER A 184 -6.07 -9.55 7.87
C SER A 184 -6.96 -9.21 9.07
N VAL A 185 -7.94 -8.32 8.88
CA VAL A 185 -8.87 -7.92 9.95
C VAL A 185 -9.67 -9.09 10.52
N LYS A 186 -10.14 -10.02 9.67
CA LYS A 186 -10.86 -11.24 10.11
C LYS A 186 -10.00 -12.15 11.00
N THR A 187 -8.68 -12.11 10.86
CA THR A 187 -7.76 -13.02 11.55
C THR A 187 -7.20 -12.46 12.85
N TYR A 188 -7.31 -11.15 13.08
CA TYR A 188 -6.81 -10.50 14.27
C TYR A 188 -7.46 -11.07 15.53
N GLY A 189 -6.64 -11.48 16.50
CA GLY A 189 -7.06 -12.00 17.79
C GLY A 189 -7.34 -13.51 17.83
N ILE A 190 -7.55 -14.18 16.68
CA ILE A 190 -7.74 -15.64 16.62
C ILE A 190 -6.47 -16.32 16.08
N VAL A 191 -6.00 -15.88 14.90
CA VAL A 191 -4.88 -16.52 14.20
C VAL A 191 -3.61 -15.68 14.32
N SER A 192 -3.74 -14.35 14.30
CA SER A 192 -2.61 -13.45 14.40
C SER A 192 -2.80 -12.45 15.54
N ILE A 193 -1.76 -12.28 16.35
CA ILE A 193 -1.62 -11.13 17.24
C ILE A 193 -0.82 -10.08 16.48
N PRO A 194 -1.40 -8.91 16.17
CA PRO A 194 -0.69 -7.87 15.45
C PRO A 194 0.62 -7.48 16.12
N GLY A 195 1.69 -7.31 15.33
CA GLY A 195 3.05 -7.11 15.86
C GLY A 195 3.19 -5.86 16.75
N MET A 196 2.43 -4.78 16.46
CA MET A 196 2.40 -3.59 17.31
C MET A 196 1.79 -3.89 18.69
N MET A 197 0.67 -4.61 18.73
CA MET A 197 0.06 -5.07 19.99
C MET A 197 1.01 -5.97 20.79
N THR A 198 1.65 -6.95 20.14
CA THR A 198 2.68 -7.79 20.78
C THR A 198 3.83 -6.94 21.32
N GLY A 199 4.29 -5.95 20.56
CA GLY A 199 5.35 -5.02 20.97
C GLY A 199 4.99 -4.21 22.22
N LEU A 200 3.77 -3.70 22.30
CA LEU A 200 3.28 -2.97 23.49
C LEU A 200 3.20 -3.88 24.72
N ILE A 201 2.71 -5.11 24.56
CA ILE A 201 2.63 -6.10 25.65
C ILE A 201 4.04 -6.47 26.16
N ILE A 202 4.99 -6.73 25.25
CA ILE A 202 6.39 -7.00 25.61
C ILE A 202 7.02 -5.76 26.28
N GLY A 203 6.61 -4.56 25.87
CA GLY A 203 6.99 -3.28 26.48
C GLY A 203 6.34 -3.01 27.85
N GLY A 204 5.54 -3.93 28.38
CA GLY A 204 4.94 -3.83 29.72
C GLY A 204 3.58 -3.11 29.77
N VAL A 205 2.99 -2.76 28.62
CA VAL A 205 1.64 -2.18 28.56
C VAL A 205 0.61 -3.25 28.89
N ALA A 206 -0.40 -2.90 29.70
CA ALA A 206 -1.49 -3.81 30.05
C ALA A 206 -2.20 -4.33 28.78
N PRO A 207 -2.48 -5.64 28.66
CA PRO A 207 -3.04 -6.23 27.44
C PRO A 207 -4.31 -5.55 26.95
N LEU A 208 -5.20 -5.13 27.87
CA LEU A 208 -6.44 -4.48 27.51
C LEU A 208 -6.23 -3.11 26.84
N ASP A 209 -5.22 -2.35 27.27
CA ASP A 209 -4.90 -1.05 26.66
C ASP A 209 -4.17 -1.22 25.32
N ALA A 210 -3.33 -2.25 25.20
CA ALA A 210 -2.73 -2.64 23.92
C ALA A 210 -3.81 -3.03 22.89
N VAL A 211 -4.88 -3.74 23.31
CA VAL A 211 -6.02 -4.08 22.44
C VAL A 211 -6.76 -2.83 21.97
N LYS A 212 -7.08 -1.88 22.87
CA LYS A 212 -7.77 -0.63 22.50
C LYS A 212 -6.98 0.16 21.47
N PHE A 213 -5.67 0.31 21.70
CA PHE A 213 -4.79 1.00 20.76
C PHE A 213 -4.71 0.25 19.41
N GLN A 214 -4.62 -1.08 19.44
CA GLN A 214 -4.60 -1.88 18.22
C GLN A 214 -5.91 -1.77 17.44
N LEU A 215 -7.07 -1.79 18.09
CA LEU A 215 -8.37 -1.61 17.41
C LEU A 215 -8.47 -0.23 16.73
N MET A 216 -8.04 0.83 17.42
CA MET A 216 -7.95 2.16 16.82
C MET A 216 -7.08 2.14 15.57
N VAL A 217 -5.88 1.54 15.65
CA VAL A 217 -4.95 1.40 14.54
C VAL A 217 -5.57 0.62 13.39
N VAL A 218 -6.28 -0.47 13.67
CA VAL A 218 -6.99 -1.27 12.66
C VAL A 218 -8.04 -0.43 11.92
N PHE A 219 -8.81 0.39 12.63
CA PHE A 219 -9.82 1.24 12.01
C PHE A 219 -9.18 2.27 11.06
N ILE A 220 -8.18 3.02 11.53
CA ILE A 220 -7.53 4.04 10.67
C ILE A 220 -6.79 3.42 9.50
N HIS A 221 -6.14 2.28 9.70
CA HIS A 221 -5.42 1.56 8.65
C HIS A 221 -6.37 1.03 7.59
N THR A 222 -7.49 0.43 8.00
CA THR A 222 -8.50 -0.09 7.08
C THR A 222 -9.12 1.04 6.26
N THR A 223 -9.49 2.15 6.91
CA THR A 223 -10.00 3.34 6.23
C THR A 223 -8.99 3.90 5.24
N ALA A 224 -7.74 4.09 5.65
CA ALA A 224 -6.69 4.64 4.79
C ALA A 224 -6.46 3.79 3.54
N THR A 225 -6.43 2.48 3.72
CA THR A 225 -6.16 1.52 2.65
C THR A 225 -7.29 1.48 1.63
N ILE A 226 -8.54 1.40 2.11
CA ILE A 226 -9.72 1.40 1.24
C ILE A 226 -9.87 2.74 0.50
N MET A 227 -9.67 3.86 1.19
CA MET A 227 -9.74 5.20 0.57
C MET A 227 -8.66 5.38 -0.51
N SER A 228 -7.43 4.95 -0.24
CA SER A 228 -6.34 5.00 -1.22
C SER A 228 -6.68 4.20 -2.48
N ALA A 229 -7.15 2.96 -2.32
CA ALA A 229 -7.55 2.11 -3.43
C ALA A 229 -8.72 2.71 -4.23
N LEU A 230 -9.76 3.21 -3.56
CA LEU A 230 -10.92 3.83 -4.21
C LEU A 230 -10.50 5.05 -5.03
N ILE A 231 -9.81 6.01 -4.42
CA ILE A 231 -9.42 7.26 -5.08
C ILE A 231 -8.51 6.96 -6.27
N ALA A 232 -7.50 6.11 -6.10
CA ALA A 232 -6.59 5.75 -7.18
C ALA A 232 -7.33 5.06 -8.33
N THR A 233 -8.27 4.16 -8.05
CA THR A 233 -9.07 3.46 -9.07
C THR A 233 -9.97 4.44 -9.82
N TYR A 234 -10.69 5.32 -9.12
CA TYR A 234 -11.60 6.28 -9.74
C TYR A 234 -10.88 7.38 -10.53
N LEU A 235 -9.66 7.74 -10.16
CA LEU A 235 -8.84 8.69 -10.92
C LEU A 235 -8.14 8.04 -12.12
N SER A 236 -7.92 6.73 -12.10
CA SER A 236 -7.20 6.03 -13.17
C SER A 236 -8.08 5.41 -14.26
N TYR A 237 -9.29 4.91 -13.93
CA TYR A 237 -10.08 4.12 -14.89
C TYR A 237 -10.42 4.87 -16.19
N LYS A 238 -10.55 6.19 -16.14
CA LYS A 238 -10.89 7.01 -17.33
C LYS A 238 -9.81 6.93 -18.40
N GLN A 239 -8.57 6.66 -18.00
CA GLN A 239 -7.42 6.58 -18.90
C GLN A 239 -7.45 5.35 -19.81
N PHE A 240 -8.31 4.37 -19.52
CA PHE A 240 -8.57 3.25 -20.41
C PHE A 240 -9.47 3.63 -21.59
N PHE A 241 -9.98 4.86 -21.62
CA PHE A 241 -10.83 5.40 -22.69
C PHE A 241 -10.18 6.62 -23.33
N ASN A 242 -10.41 6.82 -24.63
CA ASN A 242 -10.03 8.06 -25.32
C ASN A 242 -11.11 9.14 -25.19
N GLU A 243 -10.84 10.35 -25.70
CA GLU A 243 -11.77 11.50 -25.71
C GLU A 243 -13.12 11.20 -26.37
N ARG A 244 -13.18 10.20 -27.25
CA ARG A 244 -14.41 9.75 -27.92
C ARG A 244 -15.13 8.63 -27.17
N HIS A 245 -14.76 8.38 -25.91
CA HIS A 245 -15.27 7.30 -25.06
C HIS A 245 -15.05 5.89 -25.63
N GLN A 246 -14.06 5.71 -26.50
CA GLN A 246 -13.69 4.40 -27.02
C GLN A 246 -12.63 3.76 -26.13
N LEU A 247 -12.75 2.46 -25.90
CA LEU A 247 -11.76 1.71 -25.13
C LEU A 247 -10.43 1.63 -25.89
N ILE A 248 -9.32 1.89 -25.20
CA ILE A 248 -7.96 1.85 -25.79
C ILE A 248 -7.43 0.39 -25.78
N GLY A 249 -8.25 -0.54 -26.29
CA GLY A 249 -7.99 -1.98 -26.23
C GLY A 249 -6.84 -2.48 -27.10
N ARG A 250 -6.55 -1.81 -28.22
CA ARG A 250 -5.50 -2.25 -29.18
C ARG A 250 -4.06 -2.08 -28.65
N GLU A 251 -3.83 -1.18 -27.71
CA GLU A 251 -2.51 -1.00 -27.08
C GLU A 251 -2.31 -2.02 -25.94
N LEU A 252 -3.36 -2.29 -25.16
CA LEU A 252 -3.36 -3.29 -24.08
C LEU A 252 -3.04 -4.72 -24.54
N LEU A 253 -3.36 -5.06 -25.79
CA LEU A 253 -3.13 -6.39 -26.38
C LEU A 253 -1.81 -6.52 -27.16
N LYS A 254 -1.16 -5.40 -27.54
CA LYS A 254 0.07 -5.42 -28.37
C LYS A 254 1.31 -5.83 -27.60
N GLU A 255 1.40 -5.55 -26.29
CA GLU A 255 2.59 -5.90 -25.49
C GLU A 255 2.60 -7.33 -24.93
N LYS A 256 1.46 -8.03 -24.85
CA LYS A 256 1.45 -9.44 -24.40
C LYS A 256 1.90 -10.46 -25.46
N LYS A 257 2.27 -10.00 -26.66
CA LYS A 257 2.73 -10.82 -27.79
C LYS A 257 4.22 -10.64 -28.13
N LEU A 258 4.95 -9.85 -27.36
CA LEU A 258 6.42 -9.71 -27.40
C LEU A 258 7.03 -10.35 -26.15
#